data_AF-A0A8S4QS20-F1
#
_entry.id   AF-A0A8S4QS20-F1
#
_cell.length_a   1.000
_cell.length_b   1.000
_cell.length_c   1.000
_cell.angle_alpha   90.00
_cell.angle_beta   90.00
_cell.angle_gamma   90.00
#
_symmetry.space_group_name_H-M   'P 1'
#
loop_
_entity.id
_entity.type
_entity.pdbx_description
1 polymer ?
#
loop_
_entity_poly.entity_id
_entity_poly.type
_entity_poly.pdbx_seq_one_letter_code
_entity_poly.pdbx_strand_id
1 'polypeptide(L)'
;MEYCETRVLADHCCCERQFIPEPFPWLPHTCYVGPHRCRPLAHDCVRYVRLRDCCCYKKLAERWKSILSKSSRLRAGGAALLLWVLLLC
;
A
#
# COMPACT_ATOMS: atom_id res chain seq x y z
N MET A 1 10.19 10.27 1.37
CA MET A 1 11.18 9.24 0.98
C MET A 1 10.62 8.35 -0.13
N GLU A 2 11.32 8.27 -1.27
CA GLU A 2 10.98 7.45 -2.46
C GLU A 2 10.94 5.95 -2.13
N TYR A 3 11.87 5.49 -1.29
CA TYR A 3 11.95 4.10 -0.81
C TYR A 3 10.60 3.55 -0.32
N CYS A 4 9.83 4.35 0.42
CA CYS A 4 8.54 3.94 0.96
C CYS A 4 7.48 3.66 -0.11
N GLU A 5 7.65 4.19 -1.32
CA GLU A 5 6.65 4.06 -2.39
C GLU A 5 7.04 2.98 -3.39
N THR A 6 8.34 2.75 -3.58
CA THR A 6 8.86 1.91 -4.65
C THR A 6 9.55 0.63 -4.17
N ARG A 7 10.05 0.60 -2.93
CA ARG A 7 10.95 -0.47 -2.45
C ARG A 7 10.51 -1.16 -1.17
N VAL A 8 9.78 -0.48 -0.29
CA VAL A 8 9.43 -1.03 1.03
C VAL A 8 8.64 -2.33 0.98
N LEU A 9 7.80 -2.54 -0.05
CA LEU A 9 7.06 -3.80 -0.24
C LEU A 9 7.97 -4.98 -0.57
N ALA A 10 9.05 -4.76 -1.33
CA ALA A 10 10.01 -5.81 -1.64
C ALA A 10 10.75 -6.27 -0.37
N ASP A 11 11.12 -5.32 0.49
CA ASP A 11 11.78 -5.61 1.76
C ASP A 11 10.83 -6.20 2.79
N HIS A 12 9.57 -5.75 2.81
CA HIS A 12 8.49 -6.38 3.58
C HIS A 12 8.36 -7.86 3.22
N CYS A 13 8.16 -8.19 1.94
CA CYS A 13 8.06 -9.57 1.49
C CYS A 13 9.32 -10.40 1.77
N CYS A 14 10.48 -9.74 1.91
CA CYS A 14 11.73 -10.40 2.20
C CYS A 14 11.96 -10.66 3.69
N CYS A 15 11.66 -9.67 4.53
CA CYS A 15 12.01 -9.65 5.95
C CYS A 15 10.88 -10.16 6.86
N GLU A 16 9.63 -10.09 6.42
CA GLU A 16 8.46 -10.38 7.25
C GLU A 16 7.81 -11.71 6.89
N ARG A 17 8.56 -12.79 7.09
CA ARG A 17 8.19 -14.12 6.59
C ARG A 17 7.41 -14.99 7.58
N GLN A 18 6.96 -14.48 8.74
CA GLN A 18 6.35 -15.30 9.80
C GLN A 18 5.32 -14.54 10.65
N PHE A 19 4.12 -15.11 10.84
CA PHE A 19 3.16 -14.99 11.96
C PHE A 19 2.95 -13.64 12.70
N ILE A 20 3.36 -12.51 12.13
CA ILE A 20 2.99 -11.18 12.61
C ILE A 20 1.76 -10.67 11.82
N PRO A 21 0.90 -9.86 12.43
CA PRO A 21 -0.13 -9.13 11.70
C PRO A 21 0.51 -8.37 10.54
N GLU A 22 -0.07 -8.54 9.35
CA GLU A 22 0.36 -7.86 8.12
C GLU A 22 0.51 -6.35 8.37
N PRO A 23 1.74 -5.77 8.27
CA PRO A 23 1.96 -4.35 8.59
C PRO A 23 1.37 -3.37 7.56
N PHE A 24 1.11 -3.83 6.33
CA PHE A 24 0.47 -3.03 5.29
C PHE A 24 -0.83 -3.67 4.77
N PRO A 25 -1.86 -3.89 5.62
CA PRO A 25 -3.03 -4.69 5.26
C PRO A 25 -3.96 -3.98 4.27
N TRP A 26 -3.90 -2.65 4.18
CA TRP A 26 -4.64 -1.84 3.19
C TRP A 26 -3.88 -1.65 1.87
N LEU A 27 -2.66 -2.17 1.76
CA LEU A 27 -1.81 -2.02 0.59
C LEU A 27 -1.92 -3.29 -0.25
N PRO A 28 -2.55 -3.28 -1.44
CA PRO A 28 -2.63 -4.47 -2.26
C PRO A 28 -1.24 -4.92 -2.71
N HIS A 29 -0.84 -6.12 -2.29
CA HIS A 29 0.43 -6.73 -2.69
C HIS A 29 0.37 -8.26 -2.54
N THR A 30 1.31 -8.94 -3.19
CA THR A 30 1.50 -10.38 -3.06
C THR A 30 2.97 -10.64 -2.82
N CYS A 31 3.29 -11.34 -1.73
CA CYS A 31 4.65 -11.75 -1.45
C CYS A 31 4.94 -13.14 -2.02
N TYR A 32 5.91 -13.21 -2.93
CA TYR A 32 6.39 -14.49 -3.43
C TYR A 32 7.53 -14.99 -2.56
N VAL A 33 7.31 -16.11 -1.88
CA VAL A 33 8.32 -16.78 -1.06
C VAL A 33 8.95 -17.90 -1.88
N GLY A 34 10.00 -17.56 -2.62
CA GLY A 34 10.78 -18.52 -3.41
C GLY A 34 11.74 -19.39 -2.57
N PRO A 35 12.31 -20.45 -3.17
CA PRO A 35 13.30 -21.31 -2.52
C PRO A 35 14.62 -20.57 -2.21
N HIS A 36 14.92 -19.52 -2.95
CA HIS A 36 16.10 -18.69 -2.71
C HIS A 36 15.81 -17.62 -1.65
N ARG A 37 16.77 -17.42 -0.73
CA ARG A 37 16.72 -16.27 0.19
C ARG A 37 16.77 -14.99 -0.64
N CYS A 38 15.73 -14.17 -0.52
CA CYS A 38 15.76 -12.79 -1.00
C CYS A 38 16.83 -11.97 -0.26
N ARG A 39 17.25 -10.85 -0.86
CA ARG A 39 18.18 -9.89 -0.25
C ARG A 39 17.46 -8.55 -0.03
N PRO A 40 17.43 -8.01 1.21
CA PRO A 40 16.84 -6.70 1.47
C PRO A 40 17.55 -5.57 0.72
N LEU A 41 16.77 -4.68 0.12
CA LEU A 41 17.19 -3.45 -0.55
C LEU A 41 17.60 -2.37 0.46
N ALA A 42 17.00 -2.36 1.65
CA ALA A 42 17.39 -1.51 2.78
C ALA A 42 18.66 -2.00 3.48
N HIS A 43 19.54 -2.73 2.80
CA HIS A 43 20.77 -3.36 3.33
C HIS A 43 20.48 -4.58 4.23
N ASP A 44 19.69 -4.42 5.28
CA ASP A 44 19.32 -5.48 6.21
C ASP A 44 17.91 -5.31 6.78
N CYS A 45 17.37 -6.38 7.37
CA CYS A 45 16.01 -6.37 7.90
C CYS A 45 15.83 -5.46 9.13
N VAL A 46 16.90 -5.16 9.86
CA VAL A 46 16.84 -4.23 11.00
C VAL A 46 16.62 -2.80 10.50
N ARG A 47 17.35 -2.41 9.45
CA ARG A 47 17.18 -1.11 8.80
C ARG A 47 15.83 -0.99 8.10
N TYR A 48 15.35 -2.06 7.47
CA TYR A 48 13.99 -2.12 6.95
C TYR A 48 12.94 -1.81 8.03
N VAL A 49 12.99 -2.50 9.19
CA VAL A 49 12.02 -2.29 10.28
C VAL A 49 12.04 -0.84 10.77
N ARG A 50 13.23 -0.25 10.92
CA ARG A 50 13.36 1.17 11.27
C ARG A 50 12.69 2.08 10.24
N LEU A 51 12.94 1.86 8.94
CA LEU A 51 12.35 2.65 7.86
C LEU A 51 10.83 2.47 7.78
N ARG A 52 10.35 1.24 7.95
CA ARG A 52 8.93 0.86 8.00
C ARG A 52 8.21 1.70 9.07
N ASP A 53 8.70 1.65 10.30
CA ASP A 53 8.05 2.23 11.48
C ASP A 53 8.22 3.75 11.55
N CYS A 54 9.44 4.27 11.34
CA CYS A 54 9.69 5.71 11.48
C CYS A 54 9.03 6.56 10.40
N CYS A 55 8.92 6.00 9.19
CA CYS A 55 8.92 6.85 8.00
C CYS A 55 7.94 6.39 6.92
N CYS A 56 7.79 5.08 6.70
CA CYS A 56 6.98 4.57 5.59
C CYS A 56 5.52 4.36 5.96
N TYR A 57 5.21 3.85 7.15
CA TYR A 57 3.84 3.55 7.57
C TYR A 57 2.90 4.74 7.42
N LYS A 58 3.20 5.85 8.11
CA LYS A 58 2.40 7.09 8.06
C LYS A 58 2.28 7.63 6.63
N LYS A 59 3.39 7.66 5.88
CA LYS A 59 3.41 8.19 4.52
C LYS A 59 2.52 7.37 3.58
N LEU A 60 2.61 6.05 3.66
CA LEU A 60 1.81 5.14 2.84
C LEU A 60 0.33 5.18 3.22
N ALA A 61 0.01 5.22 4.51
CA ALA A 61 -1.36 5.34 4.99
C ALA A 61 -2.04 6.61 4.45
N GLU A 62 -1.37 7.76 4.54
CA GLU A 62 -1.91 9.03 4.00
C GLU A 62 -2.09 8.99 2.48
N ARG A 63 -1.12 8.43 1.75
CA ARG A 63 -1.22 8.28 0.29
C ARG A 63 -2.41 7.40 -0.10
N TRP A 64 -2.57 6.26 0.56
CA TRP A 64 -3.64 5.31 0.24
C TRP A 64 -5.01 5.83 0.63
N LYS A 65 -5.12 6.53 1.76
CA LYS A 65 -6.33 7.29 2.12
C LYS A 65 -6.70 8.32 1.05
N SER A 66 -5.72 9.03 0.50
CA SER A 66 -5.94 10.00 -0.59
C SER A 66 -6.46 9.33 -1.87
N ILE A 67 -5.90 8.17 -2.24
CA ILE A 67 -6.33 7.40 -3.41
C ILE A 67 -7.78 6.91 -3.23
N LEU A 68 -8.09 6.29 -2.08
CA LEU A 68 -9.42 5.76 -1.78
C LEU A 68 -10.48 6.87 -1.71
N SER A 69 -10.16 8.01 -1.11
CA SER A 69 -11.08 9.16 -1.04
C SER A 69 -11.29 9.88 -2.38
N LYS A 70 -10.34 9.79 -3.32
CA LYS A 70 -10.55 10.28 -4.69
C LYS A 70 -11.49 9.35 -5.47
N SER A 71 -11.33 8.04 -5.32
CA SER A 71 -12.18 7.05 -5.95
C SER A 71 -13.65 7.19 -5.52
N SER A 72 -13.91 7.45 -4.23
CA SER A 72 -15.28 7.66 -3.74
C SER A 72 -15.96 8.90 -4.34
N ARG A 73 -15.22 10.00 -4.53
CA ARG A 73 -15.75 11.22 -5.17
C ARG A 73 -16.15 11.00 -6.62
N LEU A 74 -15.37 10.25 -7.39
CA LEU A 74 -15.71 9.91 -8.78
C LEU A 74 -16.97 9.03 -8.86
N ARG A 75 -17.12 8.08 -7.92
CA ARG A 75 -18.33 7.24 -7.82
C ARG A 75 -19.58 8.04 -7.48
N ALA A 76 -19.47 9.05 -6.60
CA ALA A 76 -20.58 9.95 -6.28
C ALA A 76 -21.00 10.82 -7.49
N GLY A 77 -20.02 11.33 -8.26
CA GLY A 77 -20.29 12.07 -9.50
C GLY A 77 -20.95 11.21 -10.58
N GLY A 78 -20.52 9.96 -10.74
CA GLY A 78 -21.14 9.00 -11.66
C GLY A 78 -22.58 8.63 -11.29
N ALA A 79 -22.86 8.44 -9.99
CA ALA A 79 -24.22 8.21 -9.50
C ALA A 79 -25.14 9.42 -9.73
N ALA A 80 -24.62 10.64 -9.53
CA ALA A 80 -25.36 11.87 -9.82
C ALA A 80 -25.70 12.00 -11.32
N LEU A 81 -24.75 11.72 -12.21
CA LEU A 81 -24.98 11.74 -13.66
C LEU A 81 -26.02 10.70 -14.10
N LEU A 82 -25.97 9.48 -13.55
CA LEU A 82 -26.97 8.45 -13.83
C LEU A 82 -28.37 8.84 -13.33
N LEU A 83 -28.46 9.46 -12.14
CA LEU A 83 -29.71 10.00 -11.62
C LEU A 83 -30.25 11.13 -12.50
N TRP A 84 -29.40 12.02 -13.00
CA TRP A 84 -29.78 13.07 -13.93
C TRP A 84 -30.32 12.53 -15.26
N VAL A 85 -29.70 11.48 -15.82
CA VAL A 85 -30.18 10.83 -17.05
C VAL A 85 -31.54 10.16 -16.83
N LEU A 86 -31.76 9.54 -15.67
CA LEU A 86 -33.04 8.92 -15.32
C LEU A 86 -34.16 9.93 -15.06
N LEU A 87 -33.83 11.16 -14.62
CA LEU A 87 -34.79 12.23 -14.37
C LEU A 87 -35.13 13.06 -15.62
N LEU A 88 -34.31 12.97 -16.68
CA LEU A 88 -34.47 13.68 -17.95
C LEU A 88 -35.12 12.81 -19.05
N CYS A 89 -35.54 11.57 -18.72
CA CYS A 89 -36.18 10.63 -19.63
C CYS A 89 -37.61 10.31 -19.20
#